data_AF-A0A1Y3YCQ3-F1
#
_entry.id   AF-A0A1Y3YCQ3-F1
#
_cell.length_a   1.000
_cell.length_b   1.000
_cell.length_c   1.000
_cell.angle_alpha   90.00
_cell.angle_beta   90.00
_cell.angle_gamma   90.00
#
_symmetry.space_group_name_H-M   'P 1'
#
loop_
_entity.id
_entity.type
_entity.pdbx_description
1 polymer ?
#
loop_
_entity_poly.entity_id
_entity_poly.type
_entity_poly.pdbx_seq_one_letter_code
_entity_poly.pdbx_strand_id
1 'polypeptide(L)'
;MAAKHDAVINELNFKIDKLIKLYISSLEQNKSLESKIQDLQSELENLQRENKDLNNKLKTTRVASAISEGNGSYEAKMRINQLVREIDKCIALLNN
;
A
#
# COMPACT_ATOMS: atom_id res chain seq x y z
N MET A 1 -62.09 -25.50 5.31
CA MET A 1 -61.52 -24.16 5.06
C MET A 1 -60.30 -23.88 5.94
N ALA A 2 -60.36 -24.08 7.26
CA ALA A 2 -59.23 -23.86 8.18
C ALA A 2 -57.90 -24.54 7.76
N ALA A 3 -57.91 -25.83 7.44
CA ALA A 3 -56.71 -26.57 7.04
C ALA A 3 -55.98 -26.01 5.79
N LYS A 4 -56.71 -25.37 4.87
CA LYS A 4 -56.11 -24.74 3.69
C LYS A 4 -55.43 -23.41 4.05
N HIS A 5 -55.98 -22.66 5.00
CA HIS A 5 -55.34 -21.45 5.52
C HIS A 5 -54.07 -21.78 6.31
N ASP A 6 -54.12 -22.83 7.14
CA ASP A 6 -52.95 -23.28 7.92
C ASP A 6 -51.80 -23.74 7.02
N ALA A 7 -52.10 -24.46 5.94
CA ALA A 7 -51.10 -24.87 4.95
C ALA A 7 -50.40 -23.66 4.29
N VAL A 8 -51.16 -22.63 3.90
CA VAL A 8 -50.62 -21.41 3.30
C VAL A 8 -49.77 -20.63 4.30
N ILE A 9 -50.22 -20.52 5.56
CA ILE A 9 -49.46 -19.85 6.62
C ILE A 9 -48.12 -20.58 6.88
N ASN A 10 -48.14 -21.92 6.95
CA ASN A 10 -46.93 -22.71 7.16
C ASN A 10 -45.94 -22.58 5.99
N GLU A 11 -46.43 -22.58 4.74
CA GLU A 11 -45.57 -22.36 3.57
C GLU A 11 -44.95 -20.95 3.58
N LEU A 12 -45.73 -19.93 3.97
CA LEU A 12 -45.25 -18.56 4.08
C LEU A 12 -44.18 -18.43 5.17
N ASN A 13 -44.42 -19.00 6.36
CA ASN A 13 -43.45 -19.01 7.45
C ASN A 13 -42.14 -19.69 7.03
N PHE A 14 -42.23 -20.84 6.34
CA PHE A 14 -41.04 -21.52 5.81
C PHE A 14 -40.26 -20.65 4.83
N LYS A 15 -40.95 -19.95 3.91
CA LYS A 15 -40.32 -19.03 2.95
C LYS A 15 -39.66 -17.84 3.64
N ILE A 16 -40.31 -17.27 4.66
CA ILE A 16 -39.78 -16.17 5.46
C ILE A 16 -38.52 -16.61 6.21
N ASP A 17 -38.57 -17.75 6.90
CA ASP A 17 -37.41 -18.28 7.63
C ASP A 17 -36.23 -18.56 6.70
N LYS A 18 -36.50 -19.10 5.51
CA LYS A 18 -35.48 -19.32 4.48
C LYS A 18 -34.88 -17.99 4.02
N LEU A 19 -35.71 -16.97 3.78
CA LEU A 19 -35.25 -15.64 3.37
C LEU A 19 -34.37 -14.99 4.44
N ILE A 20 -34.78 -15.07 5.72
CA ILE A 20 -34.02 -14.53 6.85
C ILE A 20 -32.65 -15.21 6.93
N LYS A 21 -32.59 -16.54 6.82
CA LYS A 21 -31.31 -17.29 6.83
C LYS A 21 -30.39 -16.87 5.69
N LEU A 22 -30.93 -16.72 4.48
CA LEU A 22 -30.16 -16.27 3.32
C LEU A 22 -29.65 -14.83 3.51
N TYR A 23 -30.49 -13.95 4.06
CA TYR A 23 -30.11 -12.58 4.35
C TYR A 23 -28.98 -12.49 5.38
N ILE A 24 -29.09 -13.21 6.50
CA ILE A 24 -28.04 -13.26 7.54
C ILE A 24 -26.74 -13.80 6.95
N SER A 25 -26.78 -14.89 6.20
CA SER A 25 -25.59 -15.46 5.56
C SER A 25 -24.95 -14.48 4.57
N SER A 26 -25.75 -13.76 3.79
CA SER A 26 -25.24 -12.74 2.87
C SER A 26 -24.62 -11.56 3.63
N LEU A 27 -25.19 -11.15 4.75
CA LEU A 27 -24.66 -10.07 5.59
C LEU A 27 -23.31 -10.46 6.21
N GLU A 28 -23.18 -11.69 6.70
CA GLU A 28 -21.93 -12.23 7.24
C GLU A 28 -20.84 -12.34 6.16
N GLN A 29 -21.21 -12.81 4.97
CA GLN A 29 -20.29 -12.85 3.82
C GLN A 29 -19.83 -11.45 3.42
N ASN A 30 -20.74 -10.48 3.37
CA ASN A 30 -20.39 -9.11 3.02
C ASN A 30 -19.40 -8.52 4.04
N LYS A 31 -19.67 -8.67 5.34
CA LYS A 31 -18.76 -8.23 6.40
C LYS A 31 -17.37 -8.88 6.31
N SER A 32 -17.32 -10.18 5.99
CA SER A 32 -16.06 -10.90 5.79
C SER A 32 -15.28 -10.38 4.58
N LEU A 33 -15.98 -10.11 3.48
CA LEU A 33 -15.37 -9.52 2.28
C LEU A 33 -14.86 -8.10 2.53
N GLU A 34 -15.61 -7.27 3.23
CA GLU A 34 -15.19 -5.92 3.64
C GLU A 34 -13.92 -5.96 4.48
N SER A 35 -13.84 -6.86 5.48
CA SER A 35 -12.62 -7.06 6.27
C SER A 35 -11.44 -7.47 5.38
N LYS A 36 -11.64 -8.43 4.48
CA LYS A 36 -10.59 -8.90 3.57
C LYS A 36 -10.11 -7.80 2.63
N ILE A 37 -11.00 -6.91 2.18
CA ILE A 37 -10.63 -5.75 1.37
C ILE A 37 -9.72 -4.81 2.17
N GLN A 38 -10.06 -4.52 3.43
CA GLN A 38 -9.24 -3.66 4.29
C GLN A 38 -7.85 -4.26 4.56
N ASP A 39 -7.78 -5.57 4.80
CA ASP A 39 -6.52 -6.29 5.01
C ASP A 39 -5.64 -6.22 3.76
N LEU A 40 -6.21 -6.52 2.58
CA LEU A 40 -5.49 -6.48 1.30
C LEU A 40 -5.04 -5.07 0.92
N GLN A 41 -5.85 -4.04 1.23
CA GLN A 41 -5.46 -2.64 1.03
C GLN A 41 -4.25 -2.28 1.89
N SER A 42 -4.25 -2.69 3.16
CA SER A 42 -3.15 -2.45 4.09
C SER A 42 -1.87 -3.17 3.64
N GLU A 43 -1.98 -4.41 3.18
CA GLU A 43 -0.86 -5.18 2.63
C GLU A 43 -0.30 -4.52 1.36
N LEU A 44 -1.17 -4.07 0.46
CA LEU A 44 -0.77 -3.38 -0.77
C LEU A 44 -0.01 -2.07 -0.47
N GLU A 45 -0.47 -1.27 0.49
CA GLU A 45 0.24 -0.07 0.93
C GLU A 45 1.63 -0.39 1.51
N ASN A 46 1.74 -1.46 2.32
CA ASN A 46 3.02 -1.92 2.86
C ASN A 46 4.00 -2.32 1.75
N LEU A 47 3.54 -3.14 0.80
CA LEU A 47 4.35 -3.58 -0.34
C LEU A 47 4.77 -2.41 -1.22
N GLN A 48 3.91 -1.43 -1.44
CA GLN A 48 4.26 -0.21 -2.17
C GLN A 48 5.33 0.62 -1.46
N ARG A 49 5.25 0.75 -0.13
CA ARG A 49 6.28 1.42 0.68
C ARG A 49 7.62 0.69 0.58
N GLU A 50 7.62 -0.63 0.74
CA GLU A 50 8.83 -1.45 0.64
C GLU A 50 9.44 -1.36 -0.76
N ASN A 51 8.62 -1.44 -1.82
CA ASN A 51 9.09 -1.33 -3.19
C ASN A 51 9.74 0.05 -3.46
N LYS A 52 9.17 1.12 -2.91
CA LYS A 52 9.75 2.48 -3.00
C LYS A 52 11.10 2.55 -2.27
N ASP A 53 11.19 1.99 -1.07
CA ASP A 53 12.44 1.96 -0.31
C ASP A 53 13.54 1.15 -1.02
N LEU A 54 13.21 -0.05 -1.52
CA LEU A 54 14.12 -0.87 -2.31
C LEU A 54 14.58 -0.16 -3.58
N ASN A 55 13.68 0.52 -4.29
CA ASN A 55 14.05 1.32 -5.45
C ASN A 55 15.01 2.46 -5.11
N ASN A 56 14.81 3.13 -3.97
CA ASN A 56 15.71 4.18 -3.50
C ASN A 56 17.09 3.63 -3.12
N LYS A 57 17.13 2.50 -2.40
CA LYS A 57 18.36 1.78 -2.08
C LYS A 57 19.11 1.39 -3.35
N LEU A 58 18.40 0.83 -4.33
CA LEU A 58 18.96 0.40 -5.60
C LEU A 58 19.53 1.57 -6.41
N LYS A 59 18.83 2.72 -6.46
CA LYS A 59 19.37 3.95 -7.06
C LYS A 59 20.64 4.41 -6.35
N THR A 60 20.65 4.39 -5.02
CA THR A 60 21.82 4.76 -4.21
C THR A 60 23.01 3.85 -4.50
N THR A 61 22.79 2.54 -4.52
CA THR A 61 23.84 1.56 -4.85
C THR A 61 24.36 1.76 -6.27
N ARG A 62 23.50 1.97 -7.27
CA ARG A 62 23.93 2.24 -8.66
C ARG A 62 24.80 3.48 -8.75
N VAL A 63 24.44 4.57 -8.05
CA VAL A 63 25.26 5.79 -7.99
C VAL A 63 26.61 5.49 -7.34
N ALA A 64 26.63 4.76 -6.22
CA ALA A 64 27.87 4.37 -5.54
C ALA A 64 28.78 3.49 -6.44
N SER A 65 28.22 2.50 -7.12
CA SER A 65 28.96 1.65 -8.07
C SER A 65 29.52 2.44 -9.25
N ALA A 66 28.73 3.34 -9.85
CA ALA A 66 29.19 4.20 -10.95
C ALA A 66 30.36 5.12 -10.55
N ILE A 67 30.37 5.60 -9.29
CA ILE A 67 31.50 6.37 -8.73
C ILE A 67 32.73 5.47 -8.49
N SER A 68 32.52 4.19 -8.17
CA SER A 68 33.61 3.26 -7.82
C SER A 68 34.28 2.61 -9.03
N GLU A 69 33.56 2.35 -10.12
CA GLU A 69 34.04 1.53 -11.25
C GLU A 69 34.64 2.34 -12.42
N GLY A 70 34.43 3.67 -12.47
CA GLY A 70 34.97 4.51 -13.54
C GLY A 70 36.26 5.26 -13.15
N ASN A 71 37.10 5.60 -14.15
CA ASN A 71 38.08 6.70 -14.06
C ASN A 71 37.43 8.03 -13.60
N GLY A 72 36.10 8.12 -13.64
CA GLY A 72 35.28 9.17 -13.04
C GLY A 72 35.31 9.22 -11.51
N SER A 73 35.90 8.27 -10.78
CA SER A 73 36.08 8.38 -9.32
C SER A 73 36.92 9.62 -8.95
N TYR A 74 37.99 9.87 -9.71
CA TYR A 74 38.84 11.04 -9.52
C TYR A 74 38.14 12.33 -9.96
N GLU A 75 37.52 12.32 -11.14
CA GLU A 75 36.82 13.48 -11.71
C GLU A 75 35.57 13.86 -10.89
N ALA A 76 34.82 12.88 -10.39
CA ALA A 76 33.69 13.07 -9.48
C ALA A 76 34.15 13.56 -8.12
N LYS A 77 35.24 13.00 -7.55
CA LYS A 77 35.85 13.56 -6.33
C LYS A 77 36.29 15.02 -6.54
N MET A 78 36.83 15.36 -7.70
CA MET A 78 37.20 16.73 -8.04
C MET A 78 35.99 17.66 -8.09
N ARG A 79 34.90 17.25 -8.76
CA ARG A 79 33.64 18.00 -8.81
C ARG A 79 33.01 18.16 -7.42
N ILE A 80 33.00 17.11 -6.60
CA ILE A 80 32.52 17.19 -5.21
C ILE A 80 33.36 18.20 -4.42
N ASN A 81 34.69 18.17 -4.52
CA ASN A 81 35.57 19.14 -3.86
C ASN A 81 35.41 20.58 -4.39
N GLN A 82 34.98 20.76 -5.64
CA GLN A 82 34.63 22.07 -6.18
C GLN A 82 33.31 22.58 -5.60
N LEU A 83 32.28 21.73 -5.57
CA LEU A 83 30.97 22.06 -5.00
C LEU A 83 31.05 22.40 -3.51
N VAL A 84 31.83 21.65 -2.72
CA VAL A 84 32.06 21.96 -1.30
C VAL A 84 32.74 23.32 -1.12
N ARG A 85 33.74 23.65 -1.95
CA ARG A 85 34.41 24.96 -1.91
C ARG A 85 33.49 26.12 -2.29
N GLU A 86 32.56 25.91 -3.23
CA GLU A 86 31.55 26.91 -3.57
C GLU A 86 30.54 27.10 -2.43
N ILE A 87 30.12 26.02 -1.76
CA ILE A 87 29.26 26.08 -0.57
C ILE A 87 29.96 26.87 0.54
N ASP A 88 31.23 26.60 0.84
CA ASP A 88 32.00 27.34 1.84
C ASP A 88 32.12 28.83 1.50
N LYS A 89 32.31 29.17 0.22
CA LYS A 89 32.29 30.56 -0.26
C LYS A 89 30.94 31.24 -0.02
N CYS A 90 29.84 30.54 -0.31
CA CYS A 90 28.50 31.05 -0.05
C CYS A 90 28.22 31.22 1.44
N ILE A 91 28.65 30.28 2.29
CA ILE A 91 28.53 30.38 3.75
C ILE A 91 29.34 31.57 4.29
N ALA A 92 30.56 31.79 3.79
CA ALA A 92 31.37 32.94 4.19
C ALA A 92 30.75 34.29 3.79
N LEU A 93 30.04 34.34 2.66
CA LEU A 93 29.26 35.51 2.24
C LEU A 93 28.01 35.75 3.10
N LEU A 94 27.47 34.71 3.76
CA LEU A 94 26.29 34.80 4.63
C LEU A 94 26.65 35.14 6.09
N ASN A 95 27.89 34.92 6.51
CA ASN A 95 28.38 35.22 7.86
C ASN A 95 29.04 36.61 7.98
N ASN A 96 28.81 37.49 7.00
CA ASN A 96 29.07 38.92 7.05
C ASN A 96 27.77 39.71 6.89
#